data_AF-A0A2V5M667-F1
#
_entry.id   AF-A0A2V5M667-F1
#
_cell.length_a   1.000
_cell.length_b   1.000
_cell.length_c   1.000
_cell.angle_alpha   90.00
_cell.angle_beta   90.00
_cell.angle_gamma   90.00
#
_symmetry.space_group_name_H-M   'P 1'
#
loop_
_entity.id
_entity.type
_entity.pdbx_description
1 polymer ?
#
loop_
_entity_poly.entity_id
_entity_poly.type
_entity_poly.pdbx_seq_one_letter_code
_entity_poly.pdbx_strand_id
1 'polypeptide(L)'
;MAITRNKKEYSKHFAGHSKDALKAAHRWRDRVLGLLPNKRSQPIPARILNKLGLTQPVVGVSRYETRRFYSVTYHGANGRTRVRTFSWRDPKGELTAYAAAIKFRRKKTKFR
;
A
#
# COMPACT_ATOMS: atom_id res chain seq x y z
N MET A 1 -1.69 -15.75 -11.25
CA MET A 1 -0.65 -15.04 -10.47
C MET A 1 0.00 -16.03 -9.51
N ALA A 2 1.32 -15.97 -9.36
CA ALA A 2 2.08 -16.80 -8.42
C ALA A 2 2.92 -15.89 -7.51
N ILE A 3 2.94 -16.20 -6.22
CA ILE A 3 3.75 -15.52 -5.21
C ILE A 3 4.61 -16.58 -4.53
N THR A 4 5.94 -16.45 -4.63
CA THR A 4 6.88 -17.35 -3.95
C THR A 4 7.44 -16.69 -2.70
N ARG A 5 7.33 -17.33 -1.53
CA ARG A 5 7.87 -16.82 -0.27
C ARG A 5 8.20 -17.93 0.72
N ASN A 6 9.30 -17.78 1.47
CA ASN A 6 9.88 -18.85 2.31
C ASN A 6 10.07 -20.18 1.55
N LYS A 7 10.53 -20.09 0.28
CA LYS A 7 10.66 -21.24 -0.64
C LYS A 7 9.34 -21.98 -0.94
N LYS A 8 8.18 -21.40 -0.61
CA LYS A 8 6.85 -21.95 -0.89
C LYS A 8 6.12 -21.08 -1.90
N GLU A 9 5.63 -21.70 -2.96
CA GLU A 9 4.87 -21.03 -4.01
C GLU A 9 3.37 -21.05 -3.68
N TYR A 10 2.73 -19.89 -3.79
CA TYR A 10 1.30 -19.71 -3.69
C TYR A 10 0.80 -19.18 -5.03
N SER A 11 0.25 -20.06 -5.86
CA SER A 11 -0.31 -19.69 -7.15
C SER A 11 -1.82 -19.87 -7.18
N LYS A 12 -2.51 -18.93 -7.83
CA LYS A 12 -3.91 -19.09 -8.23
C LYS A 12 -4.13 -18.46 -9.59
N HIS A 13 -4.80 -19.19 -10.45
CA HIS A 13 -5.26 -18.71 -11.74
C HIS A 13 -6.71 -18.23 -11.59
N PHE A 14 -7.01 -17.04 -12.09
CA PHE A 14 -8.38 -16.54 -12.22
C PHE A 14 -8.65 -16.48 -13.72
N ALA A 15 -9.55 -17.34 -14.20
CA ALA A 15 -9.96 -17.33 -15.60
C ALA A 15 -11.25 -16.51 -15.75
N GLY A 16 -11.27 -15.62 -16.75
CA GLY A 16 -12.45 -14.85 -17.13
C GLY A 16 -12.67 -13.53 -16.39
N HIS A 17 -13.61 -12.72 -16.90
CA HIS A 17 -14.02 -11.42 -16.38
C HIS A 17 -15.42 -11.47 -15.74
N SER A 18 -15.71 -12.52 -14.96
CA SER A 18 -17.00 -12.69 -14.28
C SER A 18 -16.99 -12.12 -12.85
N LYS A 19 -18.17 -11.81 -12.31
CA LYS A 19 -18.33 -11.42 -10.89
C LYS A 19 -17.81 -12.50 -9.93
N ASP A 20 -17.91 -13.77 -10.32
CA ASP A 20 -17.41 -14.89 -9.53
C ASP A 20 -15.88 -14.98 -9.53
N ALA A 21 -15.24 -14.69 -10.68
CA ALA A 21 -13.79 -14.58 -10.76
C ALA A 21 -13.27 -13.44 -9.85
N LEU A 22 -13.96 -12.31 -9.83
CA LEU A 22 -13.65 -11.19 -8.93
C LEU A 22 -13.81 -11.58 -7.45
N LYS A 23 -14.90 -12.27 -7.09
CA LYS A 23 -15.14 -12.76 -5.72
C LYS A 23 -14.06 -13.78 -5.29
N ALA A 24 -13.66 -14.67 -6.18
CA ALA A 24 -12.57 -15.62 -5.95
C ALA A 24 -11.22 -14.91 -5.77
N ALA A 25 -10.97 -13.84 -6.52
CA ALA A 25 -9.77 -13.02 -6.40
C ALA A 25 -9.72 -12.27 -5.07
N HIS A 26 -10.83 -11.69 -4.62
CA HIS A 26 -10.92 -11.08 -3.29
C HIS A 26 -10.68 -12.08 -2.16
N ARG A 27 -11.30 -13.26 -2.21
CA ARG A 27 -11.08 -14.32 -1.21
C ARG A 27 -9.63 -14.78 -1.17
N TRP A 28 -8.99 -14.93 -2.33
CA TRP A 28 -7.58 -15.30 -2.41
C TRP A 28 -6.68 -14.21 -1.86
N ARG A 29 -6.94 -12.93 -2.18
CA ARG A 29 -6.24 -11.78 -1.59
C ARG A 29 -6.32 -11.82 -0.07
N ASP A 30 -7.50 -12.01 0.50
CA ASP A 30 -7.72 -11.98 1.94
C ASP A 30 -7.01 -13.16 2.64
N ARG A 31 -7.06 -14.35 2.04
CA ARG A 31 -6.31 -15.53 2.51
C ARG A 31 -4.80 -15.29 2.48
N VAL A 32 -4.28 -14.70 1.40
CA VAL A 32 -2.87 -14.37 1.24
C VAL A 32 -2.43 -13.31 2.25
N LEU A 33 -3.27 -12.30 2.54
CA LEU A 33 -3.00 -11.30 3.57
C LEU A 33 -2.94 -11.89 4.99
N GLY A 34 -3.70 -12.95 5.28
CA GLY A 34 -3.62 -13.67 6.56
C GLY A 34 -2.36 -14.55 6.67
N LEU A 35 -1.90 -15.13 5.56
CA LEU A 35 -0.71 -15.99 5.52
C LEU A 35 0.60 -15.20 5.46
N LEU A 36 0.57 -13.99 4.91
CA LEU A 36 1.74 -13.13 4.77
C LEU A 36 1.73 -12.09 5.89
N PRO A 37 2.67 -12.12 6.84
CA PRO A 37 2.79 -11.03 7.79
C PRO A 37 2.99 -9.73 7.00
N ASN A 38 2.38 -8.64 7.48
CA ASN A 38 2.50 -7.28 6.92
C ASN A 38 3.92 -6.73 7.18
N LYS A 39 4.96 -7.47 6.74
CA LYS A 39 6.36 -7.07 6.82
C LYS A 39 6.60 -6.03 5.75
N ARG A 40 6.37 -4.77 6.12
CA ARG A 40 6.99 -3.63 5.46
C ARG A 40 8.49 -3.70 5.76
N SER A 41 9.34 -3.64 4.74
CA SER A 41 10.79 -3.50 4.93
C SER A 41 11.13 -2.22 5.69
N GLN A 42 10.29 -1.19 5.53
CA GLN A 42 10.38 0.07 6.26
C GLN A 42 9.03 0.36 6.93
N PRO A 43 8.87 0.01 8.22
CA PRO A 43 7.61 0.22 8.92
C PRO A 43 7.32 1.70 9.11
N ILE A 44 6.04 2.05 9.19
CA ILE A 44 5.63 3.39 9.60
C ILE A 44 5.77 3.46 11.13
N PRO A 45 6.50 4.45 11.69
CA PRO A 45 6.69 4.53 13.13
C PRO A 45 5.37 4.59 13.89
N ALA A 46 5.24 3.84 14.99
CA ALA A 46 4.03 3.83 15.84
C ALA A 46 3.65 5.23 16.34
N ARG A 47 4.65 6.08 16.64
CA ARG A 47 4.45 7.49 17.01
C ARG A 47 3.65 8.28 15.96
N ILE A 48 3.85 7.99 14.68
CA ILE A 48 3.16 8.65 13.55
C ILE A 48 1.75 8.07 13.42
N LEU A 49 1.60 6.76 13.54
CA LEU A 49 0.30 6.09 13.48
C LEU A 49 -0.63 6.55 14.61
N ASN A 50 -0.14 6.55 15.85
CA ASN A 50 -0.90 6.98 17.02
C ASN A 50 -1.34 8.44 16.91
N LYS A 51 -0.46 9.35 16.46
CA LYS A 51 -0.81 10.76 16.23
C LYS A 51 -1.89 10.97 15.16
N LEU A 52 -2.05 10.01 14.24
CA LEU A 52 -3.09 10.05 13.20
C LEU A 52 -4.30 9.17 13.53
N GLY A 53 -4.35 8.57 14.73
CA GLY A 53 -5.43 7.64 15.12
C GLY A 53 -5.49 6.39 14.26
N LEU A 54 -4.36 5.93 13.71
CA LEU A 54 -4.30 4.76 12.84
C LEU A 54 -3.78 3.55 13.61
N THR A 55 -4.51 2.44 13.56
CA THR A 55 -4.04 1.16 14.12
C THR A 55 -3.08 0.43 13.18
N GLN A 56 -3.15 0.73 11.88
CA GLN A 56 -2.32 0.11 10.85
C GLN A 56 -1.90 1.13 9.79
N PRO A 57 -0.74 0.95 9.13
CA PRO A 57 -0.32 1.88 8.10
C PRO A 57 -1.07 1.68 6.78
N VAL A 58 -1.41 2.79 6.13
CA VAL A 58 -2.30 2.84 4.95
C VAL A 58 -1.69 2.12 3.76
N VAL A 59 -2.46 1.22 3.14
CA VAL A 59 -2.04 0.42 1.98
C VAL A 59 -1.76 1.34 0.78
N GLY A 60 -0.64 1.08 0.09
CA GLY A 60 -0.18 1.86 -1.06
C GLY A 60 0.59 3.14 -0.70
N VAL A 61 0.93 3.33 0.58
CA VAL A 61 1.90 4.31 1.04
C VAL A 61 3.16 3.58 1.54
N SER A 62 4.29 3.85 0.91
CA SER A 62 5.59 3.27 1.25
C SER A 62 6.50 4.32 1.90
N ARG A 63 7.28 3.93 2.90
CA ARG A 63 8.26 4.79 3.58
C ARG A 63 9.67 4.54 3.03
N TYR A 64 10.43 5.61 2.86
CA TYR A 64 11.84 5.62 2.53
C TYR A 64 12.57 6.49 3.57
N GLU A 65 12.96 5.88 4.69
CA GLU A 65 13.53 6.54 5.86
C GLU A 65 14.85 7.26 5.54
N THR A 66 15.81 6.54 4.93
CA THR A 66 17.13 7.09 4.59
C THR A 66 17.02 8.30 3.65
N ARG A 67 16.05 8.28 2.73
CA ARG A 67 15.80 9.36 1.76
C ARG A 67 14.76 10.37 2.26
N ARG A 68 14.21 10.17 3.46
CA ARG A 68 13.20 10.99 4.12
C ARG A 68 11.99 11.33 3.24
N PHE A 69 11.37 10.33 2.60
CA PHE A 69 10.09 10.54 1.92
C PHE A 69 9.13 9.35 1.98
N TYR A 70 7.84 9.65 1.82
CA TYR A 70 6.79 8.67 1.54
C TYR A 70 6.52 8.63 0.05
N SER A 71 6.26 7.46 -0.52
CA SER A 71 5.83 7.34 -1.92
C SER A 71 4.44 6.74 -2.03
N VAL A 72 3.70 7.22 -3.03
CA VAL A 72 2.39 6.72 -3.42
C VAL A 72 2.39 6.47 -4.92
N THR A 73 2.18 5.21 -5.30
CA THR A 73 2.02 4.80 -6.69
C THR A 73 0.56 4.94 -7.10
N TYR A 74 0.29 5.51 -8.27
CA TYR A 74 -1.06 5.74 -8.80
C TYR A 74 -1.09 5.67 -10.33
N HIS A 75 -2.25 5.36 -10.91
CA HIS A 75 -2.44 5.42 -12.36
C HIS A 75 -2.80 6.84 -12.80
N GLY A 76 -2.07 7.36 -13.79
CA GLY A 76 -2.39 8.61 -14.46
C GLY A 76 -3.58 8.48 -15.41
N ALA A 77 -4.06 9.60 -15.95
CA ALA A 77 -5.18 9.63 -16.89
C ALA A 77 -4.92 8.80 -18.17
N ASN A 78 -3.66 8.64 -18.54
CA ASN A 78 -3.21 7.84 -19.69
C ASN A 78 -2.90 6.37 -19.34
N GLY A 79 -3.39 5.87 -18.20
CA GLY A 79 -3.13 4.50 -17.72
C GLY A 79 -1.72 4.25 -17.20
N ARG A 80 -0.75 5.15 -17.48
CA ARG A 80 0.63 4.99 -17.03
C ARG A 80 0.74 5.09 -15.52
N THR A 81 1.48 4.15 -14.94
CA THR A 81 1.86 4.18 -13.53
C THR A 81 2.74 5.40 -13.26
N ARG A 82 2.38 6.18 -12.25
CA ARG A 82 3.13 7.33 -11.75
C ARG A 82 3.38 7.17 -10.27
N VAL A 83 4.42 7.85 -9.78
CA VAL A 83 4.77 7.88 -8.36
C VAL A 83 4.74 9.34 -7.90
N ARG A 84 4.12 9.58 -6.75
CA ARG A 84 4.22 10.86 -6.06
C ARG A 84 4.95 10.68 -4.74
N THR A 85 5.91 11.55 -4.46
CA THR A 85 6.70 11.54 -3.22
C THR A 85 6.28 12.68 -2.29
N PHE A 86 6.45 12.45 -0.99
CA PHE A 86 6.16 13.40 0.09
C PHE A 86 7.36 13.38 1.04
N SER A 87 8.27 14.32 0.90
CA SER A 87 9.50 14.39 1.68
C SER A 87 9.31 15.12 3.01
N TRP A 88 10.20 14.83 3.96
CA TRP A 88 10.31 15.56 5.23
C TRP A 88 11.77 15.89 5.53
N ARG A 89 11.98 16.95 6.32
CA ARG A 89 13.32 17.34 6.79
C ARG A 89 13.54 16.97 8.25
N ASP A 90 12.50 17.13 9.05
CA ASP A 90 12.51 16.98 10.51
C ASP A 90 11.43 15.98 10.99
N PRO A 91 11.48 15.52 12.26
CA PRO A 91 10.53 14.55 12.80
C PRO A 91 9.07 15.02 12.86
N LYS A 92 8.80 16.34 12.90
CA LYS A 92 7.44 16.91 12.86
C LYS A 92 6.94 16.94 11.40
N GLY A 93 7.83 17.22 10.45
CA GLY A 93 7.61 17.11 9.01
C GLY A 93 7.28 15.68 8.56
N GLU A 94 7.78 14.65 9.23
CA GLU A 94 7.44 13.26 8.88
C GLU A 94 5.94 12.97 9.05
N LEU A 95 5.32 13.53 10.10
CA LEU A 95 3.88 13.39 10.34
C LEU A 95 3.06 14.06 9.25
N THR A 96 3.42 15.29 8.87
CA THR A 96 2.71 16.04 7.82
C THR A 96 2.89 15.39 6.45
N ALA A 97 4.09 14.88 6.14
CA ALA A 97 4.36 14.14 4.92
C ALA A 97 3.51 12.87 4.80
N TYR A 98 3.41 12.09 5.88
CA TYR A 98 2.58 10.88 5.88
C TYR A 98 1.08 11.22 5.76
N ALA A 99 0.59 12.22 6.49
CA ALA A 99 -0.78 12.68 6.37
C ALA A 99 -1.12 13.17 4.94
N ALA A 100 -0.20 13.90 4.30
CA ALA A 100 -0.34 14.34 2.92
C ALA A 100 -0.37 13.17 1.94
N ALA A 101 0.49 12.16 2.15
CA ALA A 101 0.49 10.93 1.36
C ALA A 101 -0.84 10.17 1.48
N ILE A 102 -1.40 10.05 2.68
CA ILE A 102 -2.72 9.45 2.91
C ILE A 102 -3.81 10.23 2.19
N LYS A 103 -3.84 11.55 2.33
CA LYS A 103 -4.83 12.41 1.67
C LYS A 103 -4.77 12.26 0.15
N PHE A 104 -3.57 12.25 -0.41
CA PHE A 104 -3.36 12.04 -1.84
C PHE A 104 -3.81 10.65 -2.28
N ARG A 105 -3.42 9.60 -1.54
CA ARG A 105 -3.83 8.23 -1.81
C ARG A 105 -5.35 8.12 -1.85
N ARG A 106 -6.05 8.60 -0.83
CA ARG A 106 -7.53 8.58 -0.76
C ARG A 106 -8.17 9.34 -1.93
N LYS A 107 -7.63 10.51 -2.31
CA LYS A 107 -8.12 11.26 -3.49
C LYS A 107 -7.94 10.47 -4.79
N LYS A 108 -6.87 9.71 -4.92
CA LYS A 108 -6.59 8.86 -6.09
C LYS A 108 -7.26 7.48 -6.04
N THR A 109 -7.73 7.00 -4.87
CA THR A 109 -8.56 5.79 -4.76
C THR A 109 -10.02 6.05 -5.09
N LYS A 110 -10.48 7.32 -5.06
CA LYS A 110 -11.80 7.72 -5.58
C LYS A 110 -11.80 7.65 -7.11
N PHE A 111 -11.60 6.46 -7.65
CA PHE A 111 -12.09 6.11 -8.98
C PHE A 111 -13.37 5.31 -8.77
N ARG A 112 -14.40 5.86 -9.39
CA ARG A 112 -15.77 5.41 -9.54
C ARG A 112 -15.81 4.15 -10.40
#